data_AF-A0A1G1GH89-F1
#
_entry.id   AF-A0A1G1GH89-F1
#
_cell.length_a   1.000
_cell.length_b   1.000
_cell.length_c   1.000
_cell.angle_alpha   90.00
_cell.angle_beta   90.00
_cell.angle_gamma   90.00
#
_symmetry.space_group_name_H-M   'P 1'
#
loop_
_entity.id
_entity.type
_entity.pdbx_description
1 polymer ?
#
loop_
_entity_poly.entity_id
_entity_poly.type
_entity_poly.pdbx_seq_one_letter_code
_entity_poly.pdbx_strand_id
1 'polypeptide(L)'
;MQEPGLDNMKQLTGFLIIIAAICFSGCSSGVDNKFYTDYGIQKDDIIRVEITGDDITGDDITATIDLGETKQVEVVGYEAGGDSTGNLSTTWSSSDQNIAVVDSTGKITAVSPGKADITVQVSNNETGENISDVIVVTVLPPINSDKKWSVSSVKLPQAIWDHASAIWNGYVYVAGGNSACTAVFDSCGFTDNVYYARKNEDGSISDFIRTAPLPRFLKGHSLLAHKGYLYVIGGIVQTYYPIATIPHPDPPYPNPDFDYDNYETILNGRVFYSKIGPDGRLGNWIETKPLPPSDKLPPELMTSDPDIAGIFGQSATAHTISNNGYIYVTGGWNSKLKSNLDTTLVGVINSSDGSISEWIHNDQSDLPYNLSKHTSVAATVNGSSYLYVIGGNSGDTGSQIIHNEIIYAKIDNDGILFPWEYSSGVLPVGVIDHATASQGRHIFVIGGRDGDGGAYKDEYGVYKEETKYNIFNKVLYYYISDTGNLQPMQRLADLPVPLFHHAAVADINNSTSSINIYVTGGAGGDTEDTNNRNDKVYYLPYIP
;
A
#
# COMPACT_ATOMS: atom_id res chain seq x y z
N MET A 1 -32.07 42.53 57.09
CA MET A 1 -31.56 41.41 56.27
C MET A 1 -32.01 41.65 54.86
N GLN A 2 -31.03 41.89 53.99
CA GLN A 2 -31.00 41.96 52.53
C GLN A 2 -32.13 42.63 51.73
N GLU A 3 -31.68 43.65 51.00
CA GLU A 3 -32.38 44.40 49.95
C GLU A 3 -32.55 43.63 48.63
N PRO A 4 -33.46 44.11 47.75
CA PRO A 4 -33.84 43.51 46.47
C PRO A 4 -33.14 44.16 45.26
N GLY A 5 -33.27 43.53 44.09
CA GLY A 5 -33.05 44.17 42.78
C GLY A 5 -33.20 43.16 41.64
N LEU A 6 -33.50 43.52 40.40
CA LEU A 6 -34.01 44.74 39.79
C LEU A 6 -34.45 44.35 38.35
N ASP A 7 -35.38 45.11 37.79
CA ASP A 7 -36.03 44.98 36.49
C ASP A 7 -35.15 45.05 35.21
N ASN A 8 -35.63 44.35 34.17
CA ASN A 8 -35.73 44.68 32.72
C ASN A 8 -34.53 45.18 31.88
N MET A 9 -34.19 44.46 30.79
CA MET A 9 -34.55 44.81 29.39
C MET A 9 -33.87 43.92 28.33
N LYS A 10 -34.53 43.79 27.18
CA LYS A 10 -34.27 42.89 26.04
C LYS A 10 -33.20 43.38 25.05
N GLN A 11 -32.54 42.38 24.44
CA GLN A 11 -32.05 42.25 23.05
C GLN A 11 -30.86 43.10 22.55
N LEU A 12 -29.74 42.41 22.34
CA LEU A 12 -28.96 42.46 21.09
C LEU A 12 -28.45 41.04 20.77
N THR A 13 -28.96 40.46 19.70
CA THR A 13 -28.55 39.18 19.12
C THR A 13 -27.26 39.34 18.34
N GLY A 14 -26.28 38.49 18.64
CA GLY A 14 -25.04 38.36 17.87
C GLY A 14 -23.85 38.06 18.76
N PHE A 15 -23.80 36.86 19.35
CA PHE A 15 -22.59 36.36 19.98
C PHE A 15 -22.31 34.95 19.48
N LEU A 16 -21.14 34.84 18.83
CA LEU A 16 -20.34 33.63 18.66
C LEU A 16 -20.39 32.83 19.97
N ILE A 17 -20.93 31.62 19.95
CA ILE A 17 -20.80 30.70 21.08
C ILE A 17 -19.44 30.03 20.94
N ILE A 18 -18.50 30.48 21.75
CA ILE A 18 -17.31 29.70 22.13
C ILE A 18 -17.84 28.55 23.00
N ILE A 19 -17.74 27.30 22.54
CA ILE A 19 -18.02 26.14 23.40
C ILE A 19 -16.69 25.64 23.93
N ALA A 20 -16.49 25.94 25.21
CA ALA A 20 -15.50 25.30 26.06
C ALA A 20 -15.84 23.81 26.23
N ALA A 21 -14.82 22.96 26.13
CA ALA A 21 -14.90 21.55 26.47
C ALA A 21 -15.31 21.39 27.95
N ILE A 22 -16.42 20.68 28.18
CA ILE A 22 -16.80 20.20 29.51
C ILE A 22 -16.64 18.69 29.47
N CYS A 23 -15.56 18.19 30.06
CA CYS A 23 -15.43 16.78 30.42
C CYS A 23 -16.39 16.47 31.57
N PHE A 24 -17.24 15.45 31.39
CA PHE A 24 -17.78 14.69 32.51
C PHE A 24 -17.16 13.29 32.48
N SER A 25 -16.32 13.01 33.47
CA SER A 25 -15.97 11.65 33.86
C SER A 25 -17.09 11.07 34.73
N GLY A 26 -17.52 9.85 34.39
CA GLY A 26 -18.45 9.08 35.21
C GLY A 26 -19.06 7.92 34.44
N CYS A 27 -18.74 6.69 34.85
CA CYS A 27 -19.25 5.43 34.32
C CYS A 27 -20.72 5.48 33.86
N SER A 28 -20.98 5.20 32.59
CA SER A 28 -22.24 4.65 32.12
C SER A 28 -22.07 4.07 30.72
N SER A 29 -22.39 2.78 30.59
CA SER A 29 -22.65 2.10 29.34
C SER A 29 -23.57 2.90 28.41
N GLY A 30 -23.13 3.09 27.16
CA GLY A 30 -23.99 3.41 26.01
C GLY A 30 -24.53 4.83 25.92
N VAL A 31 -23.76 5.74 25.35
CA VAL A 31 -24.30 6.88 24.59
C VAL A 31 -23.36 7.17 23.41
N ASP A 32 -23.92 7.20 22.20
CA ASP A 32 -23.23 7.52 20.94
C ASP A 32 -22.40 8.83 21.03
N ASN A 33 -21.12 8.77 20.67
CA ASN A 33 -20.24 9.92 20.43
C ASN A 33 -20.65 10.70 19.17
N LYS A 34 -21.81 11.36 19.19
CA LYS A 34 -22.38 12.13 18.05
C LYS A 34 -22.01 13.63 18.02
N PHE A 35 -21.15 14.10 18.93
CA PHE A 35 -20.84 15.53 19.03
C PHE A 35 -20.18 16.14 17.77
N TYR A 36 -19.38 15.36 17.04
CA TYR A 36 -18.67 15.86 15.85
C TYR A 36 -19.53 15.84 14.57
N THR A 37 -20.44 14.86 14.46
CA THR A 37 -21.30 14.68 13.27
C THR A 37 -22.31 15.80 13.07
N ASP A 38 -22.74 16.46 14.15
CA ASP A 38 -23.77 17.51 14.10
C ASP A 38 -23.25 18.84 13.52
N TYR A 39 -21.92 19.01 13.37
CA TYR A 39 -21.27 20.16 12.75
C TYR A 39 -20.64 19.86 11.39
N GLY A 40 -20.88 18.67 10.84
CA GLY A 40 -20.31 18.24 9.55
C GLY A 40 -18.82 17.89 9.61
N ILE A 41 -18.23 17.75 10.79
CA ILE A 41 -16.85 17.31 11.00
C ILE A 41 -16.86 15.78 11.10
N GLN A 42 -16.18 15.09 10.19
CA GLN A 42 -16.04 13.63 10.28
C GLN A 42 -14.92 13.30 11.27
N LYS A 43 -14.99 12.12 11.90
CA LYS A 43 -13.92 11.67 12.83
C LYS A 43 -12.53 11.74 12.18
N ASP A 44 -12.46 11.46 10.88
CA ASP A 44 -11.23 11.47 10.09
C ASP A 44 -10.72 12.89 9.80
N ASP A 45 -11.47 13.94 10.14
CA ASP A 45 -11.07 15.35 10.03
C ASP A 45 -10.35 15.89 11.26
N ILE A 46 -10.21 15.05 12.29
CA ILE A 46 -9.56 15.39 13.55
C ILE A 46 -8.19 14.74 13.60
N ILE A 47 -7.16 15.56 13.78
CA ILE A 47 -5.81 15.12 14.12
C ILE A 47 -5.70 15.23 15.63
N ARG A 48 -5.37 14.13 16.33
CA ARG A 48 -5.18 14.16 17.78
C ARG A 48 -3.69 14.20 18.11
N VAL A 49 -3.30 15.19 18.90
CA VAL A 49 -1.92 15.37 19.39
C VAL A 49 -1.93 15.17 20.90
N GLU A 50 -1.08 14.25 21.38
CA GLU A 50 -0.92 13.96 22.80
C GLU A 50 0.43 14.49 23.30
N ILE A 51 0.40 15.42 24.27
CA ILE A 51 1.62 16.05 24.80
C ILE A 51 1.81 15.60 26.26
N THR A 52 2.93 14.92 26.54
CA THR A 52 3.27 14.45 27.88
C THR A 52 4.35 15.31 28.53
N GLY A 53 4.25 15.51 29.85
CA GLY A 53 5.22 16.27 30.65
C GLY A 53 6.62 15.66 30.74
N ASP A 54 6.77 14.36 30.45
CA ASP A 54 8.06 13.73 30.22
C ASP A 54 8.38 13.84 28.72
N ASP A 55 9.58 14.31 28.40
CA ASP A 55 10.11 14.54 27.04
C ASP A 55 10.09 13.25 26.22
N ILE A 56 8.92 12.93 25.66
CA ILE A 56 8.70 11.82 24.74
C ILE A 56 8.35 12.47 23.41
N THR A 57 9.38 12.60 22.58
CA THR A 57 9.27 12.68 21.13
C THR A 57 8.78 11.31 20.63
N GLY A 58 7.47 11.09 20.71
CA GLY A 58 6.86 9.79 20.44
C GLY A 58 5.89 9.90 19.29
N ASP A 59 6.35 9.48 18.11
CA ASP A 59 5.65 9.38 16.83
C ASP A 59 5.57 10.69 16.02
N ASP A 60 6.16 10.66 14.81
CA ASP A 60 6.02 11.74 13.83
C ASP A 60 4.53 11.85 13.44
N ILE A 61 3.83 12.85 13.98
CA ILE A 61 2.42 13.06 13.63
C ILE A 61 2.37 13.61 12.20
N THR A 62 1.76 12.86 11.28
CA THR A 62 1.63 13.27 9.89
C THR A 62 0.16 13.47 9.50
N ALA A 63 -0.10 14.40 8.58
CA ALA A 63 -1.43 14.65 8.04
C ALA A 63 -1.36 14.93 6.54
N THR A 64 -2.18 14.23 5.76
CA THR A 64 -2.35 14.50 4.33
C THR A 64 -3.69 15.16 4.07
N ILE A 65 -3.66 16.32 3.42
CA ILE A 65 -4.84 17.17 3.21
C ILE A 65 -5.00 17.48 1.72
N ASP A 66 -6.21 17.32 1.19
CA ASP A 66 -6.53 17.74 -0.18
C ASP A 66 -6.51 19.28 -0.27
N LEU A 67 -6.05 19.82 -1.40
CA LEU A 67 -5.98 21.27 -1.60
C LEU A 67 -7.33 21.97 -1.34
N GLY A 68 -7.33 22.98 -0.48
CA GLY A 68 -8.52 23.74 -0.09
C GLY A 68 -9.33 23.13 1.05
N GLU A 69 -9.05 21.88 1.45
CA GLU A 69 -9.67 21.25 2.61
C GLU A 69 -9.03 21.69 3.92
N THR A 70 -9.70 21.37 5.02
CA THR A 70 -9.25 21.73 6.37
C THR A 70 -9.23 20.51 7.29
N LYS A 71 -8.30 20.51 8.25
CA LYS A 71 -8.28 19.54 9.36
C LYS A 71 -8.28 20.29 10.69
N GLN A 72 -8.98 19.74 11.67
CA GLN A 72 -8.98 20.28 13.03
C GLN A 72 -7.96 19.51 13.87
N VAL A 73 -7.12 20.21 14.62
CA VAL A 73 -6.27 19.55 15.61
C VAL A 73 -6.93 19.59 16.98
N GLU A 74 -7.01 18.43 17.63
CA GLU A 74 -7.36 18.26 19.03
C GLU A 74 -6.07 18.01 19.83
N VAL A 75 -5.84 18.80 20.87
CA VAL A 75 -4.64 18.70 21.71
C VAL A 75 -5.05 18.18 23.08
N VAL A 76 -4.42 17.09 23.52
CA VAL A 76 -4.61 16.51 24.85
C VAL A 76 -3.27 16.51 25.56
N GLY A 77 -3.22 17.09 26.75
CA GLY A 77 -2.01 17.17 27.56
C GLY A 77 -2.12 16.29 28.80
N TYR A 78 -1.02 15.67 29.21
CA TYR A 78 -0.93 14.83 30.41
C TYR A 78 0.17 15.34 31.36
N GLU A 79 -0.14 15.47 32.65
CA GLU A 79 0.88 15.75 33.69
C GLU A 79 1.72 14.50 33.97
N ALA A 80 2.90 14.70 34.58
CA ALA A 80 3.75 13.63 35.10
C ALA A 80 3.01 12.85 36.21
N GLY A 81 2.31 11.78 35.82
CA GLY A 81 1.36 11.05 36.67
C GLY A 81 0.16 10.47 35.93
N GLY A 82 -0.08 10.88 34.67
CA GLY A 82 -1.07 10.29 33.77
C GLY A 82 -2.46 10.95 33.78
N ASP A 83 -2.68 11.96 34.62
CA ASP A 83 -3.93 12.73 34.62
C ASP A 83 -3.95 13.75 33.47
N SER A 84 -5.06 13.79 32.73
CA SER A 84 -5.28 14.79 31.67
C SER A 84 -5.41 16.18 32.26
N THR A 85 -4.71 17.16 31.69
CA THR A 85 -4.82 18.56 32.11
C THR A 85 -6.07 19.22 31.56
N GLY A 86 -6.82 19.92 32.43
CA GLY A 86 -7.88 20.83 32.03
C GLY A 86 -7.35 22.25 31.86
N ASN A 87 -7.76 22.94 30.78
CA ASN A 87 -7.36 24.29 30.37
C ASN A 87 -5.89 24.45 29.91
N LEU A 88 -5.55 23.80 28.80
CA LEU A 88 -4.31 24.07 28.07
C LEU A 88 -4.41 25.38 27.31
N SER A 89 -3.39 26.24 27.44
CA SER A 89 -3.20 27.34 26.50
C SER A 89 -2.30 26.88 25.37
N THR A 90 -2.79 26.96 24.14
CA THR A 90 -2.07 26.53 22.94
C THR A 90 -1.64 27.74 22.10
N THR A 91 -0.45 27.65 21.52
CA THR A 91 0.04 28.56 20.49
C THR A 91 0.41 27.76 19.26
N TRP A 92 0.07 28.27 18.08
CA TRP A 92 0.21 27.57 16.81
C TRP A 92 1.10 28.34 15.84
N SER A 93 1.92 27.64 15.07
CA SER A 93 2.68 28.20 13.97
C SER A 93 2.80 27.24 12.80
N SER A 94 3.00 27.78 11.59
CA SER A 94 3.32 27.02 10.38
C SER A 94 4.70 27.41 9.87
N SER A 95 5.49 26.44 9.42
CA SER A 95 6.78 26.68 8.78
C SER A 95 6.65 27.33 7.39
N ASP A 96 5.53 27.12 6.69
CA ASP A 96 5.19 27.78 5.43
C ASP A 96 3.68 28.02 5.28
N GLN A 97 3.25 29.25 5.53
CA GLN A 97 1.86 29.67 5.39
C GLN A 97 1.34 29.69 3.94
N ASN A 98 2.23 29.61 2.94
CA ASN A 98 1.79 29.47 1.54
C ASN A 98 1.37 28.04 1.21
N ILE A 99 1.78 27.06 2.01
CA ILE A 99 1.44 25.65 1.87
C ILE A 99 0.28 25.29 2.80
N ALA A 100 0.40 25.57 4.10
CA ALA A 100 -0.64 25.31 5.09
C ALA A 100 -0.71 26.41 6.14
N VAL A 101 -1.91 26.89 6.46
CA VAL A 101 -2.16 27.88 7.51
C VAL A 101 -2.85 27.22 8.68
N VAL A 102 -2.44 27.54 9.90
CA VAL A 102 -3.12 27.12 11.13
C VAL A 102 -3.63 28.35 11.86
N ASP A 103 -4.86 28.31 12.36
CA ASP A 103 -5.44 29.39 13.17
C ASP A 103 -5.21 29.19 14.68
N SER A 104 -5.65 30.15 15.49
CA SER A 104 -5.49 30.10 16.95
C SER A 104 -6.27 28.97 17.63
N THR A 105 -7.14 28.27 16.91
CA THR A 105 -7.92 27.13 17.41
C THR A 105 -7.35 25.79 16.95
N GLY A 106 -6.23 25.78 16.23
CA GLY A 106 -5.65 24.55 15.68
C GLY A 106 -6.33 24.07 14.39
N LYS A 107 -7.09 24.93 13.70
CA LYS A 107 -7.66 24.57 12.40
C LYS A 107 -6.63 24.80 11.30
N ILE A 108 -6.20 23.72 10.66
CA ILE A 108 -5.28 23.71 9.53
C ILE A 108 -6.08 23.86 8.23
N THR A 109 -5.64 24.76 7.34
CA THR A 109 -6.19 24.99 6.01
C THR A 109 -5.12 24.77 4.95
N ALA A 110 -5.39 23.90 3.98
CA ALA A 110 -4.48 23.60 2.87
C ALA A 110 -4.53 24.71 1.80
N VAL A 111 -3.38 25.35 1.54
CA VAL A 111 -3.28 26.54 0.67
C VAL A 111 -2.63 26.22 -0.69
N SER A 112 -1.52 25.48 -0.69
CA SER A 112 -0.82 25.08 -1.93
C SER A 112 -0.18 23.71 -1.78
N PRO A 113 -0.01 22.94 -2.87
CA PRO A 113 0.65 21.63 -2.81
C PRO A 113 2.09 21.74 -2.28
N GLY A 114 2.44 20.89 -1.33
CA GLY A 114 3.75 20.95 -0.66
C GLY A 114 3.71 20.36 0.74
N LYS A 115 4.80 20.54 1.48
CA LYS A 115 4.96 20.08 2.86
C LYS A 115 5.18 21.29 3.78
N ALA A 116 4.48 21.33 4.91
CA ALA A 116 4.66 22.34 5.95
C ALA A 116 4.58 21.68 7.32
N ASP A 117 5.35 22.19 8.27
CA ASP A 117 5.37 21.73 9.65
C ASP A 117 4.47 22.66 10.47
N ILE A 118 3.45 22.10 11.10
CA ILE A 118 2.54 22.81 12.00
C ILE A 118 2.96 22.52 13.43
N THR A 119 3.50 23.52 14.11
CA THR A 119 3.92 23.40 15.50
C THR A 119 2.79 23.83 16.41
N VAL A 120 2.45 22.97 17.38
CA VAL A 120 1.65 23.33 18.54
C VAL A 120 2.55 23.44 19.75
N GLN A 121 2.38 24.50 20.52
CA GLN A 121 3.03 24.68 21.80
C GLN A 121 1.98 24.78 22.89
N VAL A 122 2.14 23.99 23.95
CA VAL A 122 1.35 24.03 25.17
C VAL A 122 2.17 24.63 26.29
N SER A 123 1.64 25.65 26.94
CA SER A 123 2.22 26.21 28.16
C SER A 123 1.63 25.56 29.39
N ASN A 124 2.48 24.99 30.25
CA ASN A 124 2.07 24.60 31.59
C ASN A 124 1.93 25.88 32.44
N ASN A 125 0.69 26.20 32.80
CA ASN A 125 0.38 27.43 33.55
C ASN A 125 0.94 27.42 34.99
N GLU A 126 1.32 26.26 35.52
CA GLU A 126 1.85 26.11 36.89
C GLU A 126 3.37 26.21 36.94
N THR A 127 4.09 25.59 35.99
CA THR A 127 5.56 25.61 35.94
C THR A 127 6.12 26.72 35.05
N GLY A 128 5.32 27.23 34.10
CA GLY A 128 5.77 28.16 33.07
C GLY A 128 6.62 27.51 31.97
N GLU A 129 6.71 26.17 31.96
CA GLU A 129 7.39 25.41 30.92
C GLU A 129 6.52 25.30 29.66
N ASN A 130 7.18 25.29 28.50
CA ASN A 130 6.53 25.12 27.21
C ASN A 130 6.98 23.79 26.61
N ILE A 131 6.00 22.98 26.23
CA ILE A 131 6.22 21.73 25.50
C ILE A 131 5.60 21.92 24.12
N SER A 132 6.26 21.42 23.08
CA SER A 132 5.76 21.54 21.71
C SER A 132 5.81 20.21 21.00
N ASP A 133 4.90 20.06 20.06
CA ASP A 133 4.88 18.96 19.12
C ASP A 133 4.66 19.49 17.70
N VAL A 134 4.99 18.67 16.70
CA VAL A 134 4.98 19.04 15.29
C VAL A 134 4.12 18.06 14.50
N ILE A 135 3.14 18.60 13.79
CA ILE A 135 2.40 17.88 12.76
C ILE A 135 3.03 18.19 11.41
N VAL A 136 3.48 17.14 10.74
CA VAL A 136 3.97 17.21 9.36
C VAL A 136 2.77 17.17 8.41
N VAL A 137 2.44 18.30 7.79
CA VAL A 137 1.32 18.43 6.85
C VAL A 137 1.80 18.32 5.41
N THR A 138 1.26 17.35 4.67
CA THR A 138 1.41 17.22 3.21
C THR A 138 0.11 17.65 2.51
N VAL A 139 0.17 18.74 1.75
CA VAL A 139 -0.95 19.20 0.91
C VAL A 139 -0.83 18.58 -0.48
N LEU A 140 -1.87 17.84 -0.89
CA LEU A 140 -1.92 17.17 -2.18
C LEU A 140 -2.25 18.14 -3.32
N PRO A 141 -1.71 17.91 -4.54
CA PRO A 141 -2.16 18.63 -5.73
C PRO A 141 -3.65 18.35 -6.01
N PRO A 142 -4.32 19.25 -6.76
CA PRO A 142 -5.71 19.06 -7.11
C PRO A 142 -5.91 17.79 -7.95
N ILE A 143 -7.06 17.14 -7.76
CA ILE A 143 -7.46 15.96 -8.53
C ILE A 143 -7.71 16.37 -9.98
N ASN A 144 -7.00 15.75 -10.93
CA ASN A 144 -7.44 15.78 -12.31
C ASN A 144 -8.65 14.84 -12.50
N SER A 145 -9.84 15.44 -12.50
CA SER A 145 -11.12 14.74 -12.60
C SER A 145 -11.71 14.65 -14.01
N ASP A 146 -10.92 15.03 -15.03
CA ASP A 146 -11.35 14.99 -16.45
C ASP A 146 -11.68 13.56 -16.92
N LYS A 147 -11.15 12.55 -16.23
CA LYS A 147 -11.43 11.13 -16.45
C LYS A 147 -12.04 10.53 -15.19
N LYS A 148 -13.01 9.64 -15.38
CA LYS A 148 -13.69 8.95 -14.28
C LYS A 148 -13.45 7.46 -14.38
N TRP A 149 -13.20 6.86 -13.22
CA TRP A 149 -13.19 5.41 -13.09
C TRP A 149 -14.55 4.85 -13.49
N SER A 150 -14.49 3.77 -14.26
CA SER A 150 -15.65 2.96 -14.58
C SER A 150 -15.56 1.65 -13.80
N VAL A 151 -16.65 1.28 -13.15
CA VAL A 151 -16.81 -0.08 -12.60
C VAL A 151 -17.19 -0.98 -13.76
N SER A 152 -16.38 -1.99 -14.03
CA SER A 152 -16.66 -2.98 -15.05
C SER A 152 -17.98 -3.71 -14.74
N SER A 153 -18.79 -3.95 -15.77
CA SER A 153 -19.94 -4.85 -15.67
C SER A 153 -19.50 -6.31 -15.50
N VAL A 154 -18.27 -6.62 -15.89
CA VAL A 154 -17.62 -7.92 -15.72
C VAL A 154 -16.88 -7.95 -14.39
N LYS A 155 -17.09 -9.03 -13.64
CA LYS A 155 -16.42 -9.33 -12.38
C LYS A 155 -15.42 -10.46 -12.54
N LEU A 156 -14.45 -10.52 -11.64
CA LEU A 156 -13.65 -11.72 -11.44
C LEU A 156 -14.56 -12.87 -11.02
N PRO A 157 -14.29 -14.12 -11.45
CA PRO A 157 -15.10 -15.27 -11.04
C PRO A 157 -15.07 -15.57 -9.54
N GLN A 158 -14.14 -14.95 -8.80
CA GLN A 158 -14.01 -15.07 -7.36
C GLN A 158 -13.48 -13.75 -6.77
N ALA A 159 -13.96 -13.38 -5.58
CA ALA A 159 -13.41 -12.28 -4.81
C ALA A 159 -12.05 -12.68 -4.23
N ILE A 160 -11.02 -11.90 -4.52
CA ILE A 160 -9.62 -12.24 -4.25
C ILE A 160 -8.82 -11.01 -3.82
N TRP A 161 -7.82 -11.24 -2.97
CA TRP A 161 -6.75 -10.29 -2.63
C TRP A 161 -5.41 -11.04 -2.66
N ASP A 162 -4.28 -10.33 -2.61
CA ASP A 162 -2.93 -10.92 -2.72
C ASP A 162 -2.71 -11.72 -4.02
N HIS A 163 -3.60 -11.55 -5.00
CA HIS A 163 -3.40 -12.02 -6.36
C HIS A 163 -2.48 -11.06 -7.10
N ALA A 164 -1.99 -11.48 -8.25
CA ALA A 164 -1.21 -10.62 -9.12
C ALA A 164 -1.89 -10.50 -10.49
N SER A 165 -1.68 -9.36 -11.14
CA SER A 165 -2.18 -9.09 -12.49
C SER A 165 -1.06 -8.69 -13.41
N ALA A 166 -1.15 -9.11 -14.67
CA ALA A 166 -0.23 -8.75 -15.73
C ALA A 166 -1.02 -8.41 -17.00
N ILE A 167 -0.43 -7.66 -17.91
CA ILE A 167 -1.05 -7.37 -19.21
C ILE A 167 -0.09 -7.68 -20.34
N TRP A 168 -0.61 -8.30 -21.39
CA TRP A 168 0.16 -8.60 -22.59
C TRP A 168 -0.73 -8.64 -23.81
N ASN A 169 -0.33 -7.92 -24.87
CA ASN A 169 -1.04 -7.88 -26.15
C ASN A 169 -2.55 -7.64 -26.02
N GLY A 170 -2.95 -6.72 -25.14
CA GLY A 170 -4.35 -6.37 -24.91
C GLY A 170 -5.14 -7.41 -24.11
N TYR A 171 -4.49 -8.32 -23.40
CA TYR A 171 -5.13 -9.25 -22.47
C TYR A 171 -4.66 -8.97 -21.03
N VAL A 172 -5.61 -8.75 -20.13
CA VAL A 172 -5.38 -8.65 -18.68
C VAL A 172 -5.43 -10.06 -18.11
N TYR A 173 -4.39 -10.47 -17.38
CA TYR A 173 -4.29 -11.73 -16.65
C TYR A 173 -4.42 -11.46 -15.16
N VAL A 174 -5.09 -12.37 -14.45
CA VAL A 174 -5.27 -12.34 -13.00
C VAL A 174 -4.99 -13.74 -12.48
N ALA A 175 -4.02 -13.89 -11.57
CA ALA A 175 -3.53 -15.19 -11.13
C ALA A 175 -3.39 -15.30 -9.60
N GLY A 176 -3.76 -16.47 -9.08
CA GLY A 176 -3.62 -16.85 -7.68
C GLY A 176 -4.33 -15.89 -6.73
N GLY A 177 -3.73 -15.72 -5.55
CA GLY A 177 -4.26 -14.93 -4.45
C GLY A 177 -4.98 -15.76 -3.41
N ASN A 178 -5.51 -15.07 -2.40
CA ASN A 178 -6.33 -15.65 -1.35
C ASN A 178 -7.78 -15.23 -1.55
N SER A 179 -8.66 -16.21 -1.58
CA SER A 179 -10.03 -16.03 -2.03
C SER A 179 -11.04 -16.00 -0.90
N ALA A 180 -12.13 -15.27 -1.12
CA ALA A 180 -13.27 -15.27 -0.20
C ALA A 180 -13.98 -16.64 -0.20
N CYS A 181 -14.50 -17.01 0.95
CA CYS A 181 -15.42 -18.12 1.07
C CYS A 181 -16.68 -17.86 0.24
N THR A 182 -17.16 -18.84 -0.52
CA THR A 182 -18.44 -18.73 -1.26
C THR A 182 -19.47 -19.66 -0.65
N ALA A 183 -20.76 -19.33 -0.77
CA ALA A 183 -21.84 -20.19 -0.26
C ALA A 183 -22.05 -21.49 -1.05
N VAL A 184 -21.37 -21.64 -2.21
CA VAL A 184 -21.56 -22.76 -3.15
C VAL A 184 -20.37 -23.71 -3.16
N PHE A 185 -19.21 -23.26 -2.70
CA PHE A 185 -18.02 -24.06 -2.47
C PHE A 185 -17.37 -23.54 -1.20
N ASP A 186 -16.97 -24.43 -0.30
CA ASP A 186 -16.14 -24.11 0.87
C ASP A 186 -14.77 -23.49 0.49
N SER A 187 -14.57 -23.08 -0.78
CA SER A 187 -13.36 -22.68 -1.48
C SER A 187 -12.68 -21.39 -0.99
N CYS A 188 -12.42 -21.22 0.29
CA CYS A 188 -11.63 -20.11 0.85
C CYS A 188 -10.12 -20.26 0.54
N GLY A 189 -9.24 -19.36 0.99
CA GLY A 189 -7.80 -19.65 0.93
C GLY A 189 -7.18 -19.52 -0.46
N PHE A 190 -5.96 -20.05 -0.63
CA PHE A 190 -5.13 -19.74 -1.79
C PHE A 190 -5.66 -20.46 -3.02
N THR A 191 -5.64 -19.79 -4.15
CA THR A 191 -6.06 -20.35 -5.43
C THR A 191 -4.89 -20.53 -6.39
N ASP A 192 -5.00 -21.50 -7.28
CA ASP A 192 -4.13 -21.70 -8.44
C ASP A 192 -4.77 -21.15 -9.72
N ASN A 193 -5.94 -20.52 -9.62
CA ASN A 193 -6.67 -20.05 -10.79
C ASN A 193 -5.90 -18.98 -11.54
N VAL A 194 -5.97 -19.06 -12.87
CA VAL A 194 -5.53 -18.02 -13.79
C VAL A 194 -6.68 -17.67 -14.72
N TYR A 195 -7.06 -16.41 -14.72
CA TYR A 195 -8.07 -15.84 -15.60
C TYR A 195 -7.43 -14.85 -16.56
N TYR A 196 -7.98 -14.73 -17.76
CA TYR A 196 -7.62 -13.67 -18.68
C TYR A 196 -8.86 -13.05 -19.33
N ALA A 197 -8.80 -11.75 -19.61
CA ALA A 197 -9.85 -11.00 -20.28
C ALA A 197 -9.24 -10.09 -21.35
N ARG A 198 -9.92 -9.95 -22.48
CA ARG A 198 -9.49 -9.07 -23.57
C ARG A 198 -9.90 -7.63 -23.26
N LYS A 199 -8.99 -6.68 -23.50
CA LYS A 199 -9.30 -5.26 -23.57
C LYS A 199 -10.08 -4.93 -24.84
N ASN A 200 -11.16 -4.17 -24.68
CA ASN A 200 -11.93 -3.59 -25.77
C ASN A 200 -11.36 -2.22 -26.18
N GLU A 201 -11.67 -1.75 -27.40
CA GLU A 201 -11.19 -0.47 -27.91
C GLU A 201 -11.67 0.74 -27.08
N ASP A 202 -12.83 0.59 -26.43
CA ASP A 202 -13.41 1.58 -25.52
C ASP A 202 -12.72 1.63 -24.14
N GLY A 203 -11.75 0.74 -23.92
CA GLY A 203 -11.04 0.57 -22.66
C GLY A 203 -11.74 -0.35 -21.66
N SER A 204 -12.97 -0.82 -21.92
CA SER A 204 -13.61 -1.86 -21.11
C SER A 204 -12.93 -3.23 -21.28
N ILE A 205 -13.36 -4.22 -20.51
CA ILE A 205 -12.84 -5.59 -20.58
C ILE A 205 -13.95 -6.60 -20.92
N SER A 206 -13.58 -7.67 -21.63
CA SER A 206 -14.45 -8.81 -21.87
C SER A 206 -14.63 -9.67 -20.62
N ASP A 207 -15.49 -10.70 -20.72
CA ASP A 207 -15.60 -11.72 -19.69
C ASP A 207 -14.25 -12.41 -19.42
N PHE A 208 -14.00 -12.73 -18.14
CA PHE A 208 -12.83 -13.49 -17.72
C PHE A 208 -12.99 -14.97 -18.10
N ILE A 209 -11.98 -15.50 -18.78
CA ILE A 209 -11.90 -16.89 -19.19
C ILE A 209 -10.81 -17.57 -18.36
N ARG A 210 -11.11 -18.73 -17.77
CA ARG A 210 -10.11 -19.55 -17.07
C ARG A 210 -9.14 -20.18 -18.08
N THR A 211 -7.86 -20.17 -17.77
CA THR A 211 -6.80 -20.79 -18.58
C THR A 211 -5.97 -21.77 -17.72
N ALA A 212 -4.84 -22.26 -18.23
CA ALA A 212 -3.96 -23.17 -17.52
C ALA A 212 -3.66 -22.67 -16.09
N PRO A 213 -4.02 -23.43 -15.04
CA PRO A 213 -3.85 -23.00 -13.65
C PRO A 213 -2.37 -22.95 -13.26
N LEU A 214 -2.04 -22.13 -12.26
CA LEU A 214 -0.73 -22.08 -11.65
C LEU A 214 -0.29 -23.48 -11.19
N PRO A 215 1.01 -23.81 -11.23
CA PRO A 215 1.49 -25.10 -10.70
C PRO A 215 1.33 -25.26 -9.18
N ARG A 216 0.97 -24.18 -8.47
CA ARG A 216 0.84 -24.11 -7.01
C ARG A 216 -0.26 -23.13 -6.63
N PHE A 217 -0.92 -23.39 -5.51
CA PHE A 217 -1.80 -22.44 -4.83
C PHE A 217 -0.94 -21.36 -4.17
N LEU A 218 -0.97 -20.14 -4.71
CA LEU A 218 -0.03 -19.07 -4.37
C LEU A 218 -0.76 -17.78 -3.99
N LYS A 219 -0.24 -17.07 -2.98
CA LYS A 219 -0.59 -15.66 -2.72
C LYS A 219 0.67 -14.81 -2.56
N GLY A 220 0.56 -13.50 -2.81
CA GLY A 220 1.66 -12.53 -2.67
C GLY A 220 2.86 -12.86 -3.56
N HIS A 221 2.61 -13.52 -4.68
CA HIS A 221 3.60 -13.78 -5.72
C HIS A 221 3.61 -12.62 -6.71
N SER A 222 4.69 -12.47 -7.46
CA SER A 222 4.73 -11.53 -8.57
C SER A 222 4.30 -12.24 -9.85
N LEU A 223 3.44 -11.58 -10.64
CA LEU A 223 3.03 -12.01 -11.97
C LEU A 223 3.42 -10.93 -12.98
N LEU A 224 4.16 -11.29 -14.01
CA LEU A 224 4.60 -10.33 -15.02
C LEU A 224 4.60 -10.98 -16.40
N ALA A 225 4.35 -10.17 -17.42
CA ALA A 225 4.38 -10.62 -18.80
C ALA A 225 5.51 -9.94 -19.56
N HIS A 226 6.28 -10.73 -20.30
CA HIS A 226 7.40 -10.23 -21.08
C HIS A 226 7.65 -11.11 -22.31
N LYS A 227 7.84 -10.47 -23.48
CA LYS A 227 8.14 -11.12 -24.76
C LYS A 227 7.27 -12.35 -25.10
N GLY A 228 5.98 -12.30 -24.77
CA GLY A 228 5.02 -13.36 -25.09
C GLY A 228 4.98 -14.49 -24.07
N TYR A 229 5.56 -14.30 -22.89
CA TYR A 229 5.51 -15.25 -21.80
C TYR A 229 4.97 -14.58 -20.54
N LEU A 230 4.24 -15.35 -19.74
CA LEU A 230 3.78 -14.99 -18.41
C LEU A 230 4.66 -15.70 -17.39
N TYR A 231 5.16 -14.97 -16.38
CA TYR A 231 6.06 -15.47 -15.35
C TYR A 231 5.45 -15.34 -13.97
N VAL A 232 5.69 -16.33 -13.11
CA VAL A 232 5.26 -16.37 -11.71
C VAL A 232 6.47 -16.60 -10.82
N ILE A 233 6.69 -15.69 -9.88
CA ILE A 233 7.90 -15.65 -9.04
C ILE A 233 7.51 -15.42 -7.58
N GLY A 234 8.08 -16.21 -6.68
CA GLY A 234 7.91 -16.07 -5.23
C GLY A 234 6.48 -16.29 -4.74
N GLY A 235 6.17 -15.71 -3.58
CA GLY A 235 4.88 -15.88 -2.88
C GLY A 235 4.86 -17.03 -1.89
N ILE A 236 3.74 -17.16 -1.18
CA ILE A 236 3.52 -18.21 -0.18
C ILE A 236 2.69 -19.34 -0.80
N VAL A 237 3.10 -20.57 -0.56
CA VAL A 237 2.40 -21.78 -0.99
C VAL A 237 1.47 -22.23 0.12
N GLN A 238 0.22 -22.55 -0.22
CA GLN A 238 -0.63 -23.32 0.69
C GLN A 238 -0.29 -24.80 0.57
N THR A 239 0.18 -25.41 1.66
CA THR A 239 0.41 -26.86 1.72
C THR A 239 -0.90 -27.60 1.90
N TYR A 240 -1.09 -28.65 1.09
CA TYR A 240 -2.18 -29.59 1.27
C TYR A 240 -1.89 -30.47 2.50
N TYR A 241 -2.78 -30.45 3.51
CA TYR A 241 -2.72 -31.43 4.59
C TYR A 241 -3.51 -32.68 4.19
N PRO A 242 -2.94 -33.89 4.24
CA PRO A 242 -3.68 -35.11 3.93
C PRO A 242 -4.58 -35.46 5.13
N ILE A 243 -5.88 -35.21 5.02
CA ILE A 243 -6.84 -35.98 5.82
C ILE A 243 -6.94 -37.36 5.18
N ALA A 244 -6.41 -38.36 5.88
CA ALA A 244 -6.44 -39.73 5.42
C ALA A 244 -7.88 -40.20 5.15
N THR A 245 -8.06 -40.89 4.01
CA THR A 245 -9.13 -41.88 3.71
C THR A 245 -10.44 -41.49 3.02
N ILE A 246 -10.51 -40.45 2.18
CA ILE A 246 -11.58 -40.41 1.14
C ILE A 246 -11.02 -39.99 -0.22
N PRO A 247 -11.17 -40.80 -1.29
CA PRO A 247 -10.85 -40.39 -2.65
C PRO A 247 -11.97 -39.49 -3.18
N HIS A 248 -11.75 -38.18 -3.22
CA HIS A 248 -12.56 -37.26 -4.00
C HIS A 248 -11.65 -36.24 -4.71
N PRO A 249 -11.93 -35.88 -5.98
CA PRO A 249 -11.31 -34.73 -6.62
C PRO A 249 -11.79 -33.48 -5.88
N ASP A 250 -10.86 -32.56 -5.66
CA ASP A 250 -11.00 -31.29 -4.94
C ASP A 250 -10.80 -31.40 -3.41
N PRO A 251 -9.73 -30.78 -2.87
CA PRO A 251 -9.42 -30.85 -1.45
C PRO A 251 -10.36 -29.94 -0.62
N PRO A 252 -11.03 -30.46 0.43
CA PRO A 252 -11.73 -29.63 1.39
C PRO A 252 -10.76 -29.13 2.48
N TYR A 253 -10.80 -27.81 2.63
CA TYR A 253 -10.48 -26.85 3.69
C TYR A 253 -9.87 -27.26 5.05
N PRO A 254 -9.13 -26.31 5.68
CA PRO A 254 -8.64 -26.46 7.03
C PRO A 254 -9.77 -26.36 8.06
N ASN A 255 -9.62 -27.19 9.08
CA ASN A 255 -10.42 -27.31 10.29
C ASN A 255 -10.55 -25.96 11.04
N PRO A 256 -11.74 -25.54 11.51
CA PRO A 256 -11.92 -24.32 12.32
C PRO A 256 -11.26 -24.36 13.72
N ASP A 257 -10.80 -25.51 14.22
CA ASP A 257 -9.98 -25.63 15.44
C ASP A 257 -8.48 -25.40 15.15
N PHE A 258 -8.16 -24.51 14.20
CA PHE A 258 -6.84 -24.35 13.62
C PHE A 258 -5.89 -23.54 14.51
N ASP A 259 -4.76 -24.13 14.86
CA ASP A 259 -3.67 -23.47 15.57
C ASP A 259 -2.75 -22.75 14.56
N TYR A 260 -2.86 -21.42 14.48
CA TYR A 260 -2.05 -20.58 13.59
C TYR A 260 -0.57 -20.55 13.98
N ASP A 261 -0.20 -20.92 15.21
CA ASP A 261 1.17 -20.82 15.72
C ASP A 261 2.08 -21.97 15.25
N ASN A 262 1.53 -23.00 14.59
CA ASN A 262 2.23 -24.22 14.18
C ASN A 262 2.39 -24.42 12.66
N TYR A 263 2.19 -23.37 11.85
CA TYR A 263 2.36 -23.45 10.39
C TYR A 263 3.81 -23.19 9.93
N GLU A 264 4.43 -24.18 9.29
CA GLU A 264 5.58 -23.93 8.41
C GLU A 264 5.11 -23.18 7.16
N THR A 265 5.30 -21.87 7.14
CA THR A 265 5.09 -21.07 5.92
C THR A 265 6.09 -21.54 4.86
N ILE A 266 5.60 -22.18 3.80
CA ILE A 266 6.44 -22.58 2.67
C ILE A 266 6.47 -21.45 1.64
N LEU A 267 7.63 -20.80 1.51
CA LEU A 267 7.87 -19.83 0.46
C LEU A 267 8.14 -20.53 -0.88
N ASN A 268 7.68 -19.93 -1.97
CA ASN A 268 7.87 -20.46 -3.31
C ASN A 268 9.22 -20.02 -3.89
N GLY A 269 10.25 -20.86 -3.77
CA GLY A 269 11.55 -20.64 -4.44
C GLY A 269 11.56 -20.94 -5.93
N ARG A 270 10.50 -21.56 -6.45
CA ARG A 270 10.41 -21.99 -7.85
C ARG A 270 9.88 -20.87 -8.72
N VAL A 271 10.40 -20.82 -9.94
CA VAL A 271 9.98 -19.86 -10.95
C VAL A 271 9.36 -20.60 -12.11
N PHE A 272 8.15 -20.19 -12.48
CA PHE A 272 7.39 -20.80 -13.55
C PHE A 272 7.12 -19.77 -14.64
N TYR A 273 7.08 -20.24 -15.88
CA TYR A 273 6.66 -19.43 -17.00
C TYR A 273 5.74 -20.23 -17.95
N SER A 274 4.87 -19.53 -18.66
CA SER A 274 4.00 -20.10 -19.67
C SER A 274 3.96 -19.22 -20.91
N LYS A 275 3.95 -19.83 -22.09
CA LYS A 275 3.81 -19.11 -23.35
C LYS A 275 2.39 -18.60 -23.50
N ILE A 276 2.27 -17.34 -23.92
CA ILE A 276 1.00 -16.70 -24.23
C ILE A 276 0.67 -16.94 -25.71
N GLY A 277 -0.46 -17.58 -25.96
CA GLY A 277 -1.01 -17.80 -27.30
C GLY A 277 -1.48 -16.49 -27.96
N PRO A 278 -1.64 -16.45 -29.29
CA PRO A 278 -2.15 -15.28 -30.00
C PRO A 278 -3.55 -14.82 -29.57
N ASP A 279 -4.33 -15.73 -29.00
CA ASP A 279 -5.68 -15.51 -28.46
C ASP A 279 -5.69 -15.17 -26.95
N GLY A 280 -4.51 -15.03 -26.34
CA GLY A 280 -4.32 -14.79 -24.91
C GLY A 280 -4.33 -16.08 -24.06
N ARG A 281 -4.61 -17.25 -24.63
CA ARG A 281 -4.63 -18.49 -23.86
C ARG A 281 -3.21 -18.91 -23.47
N LEU A 282 -3.03 -19.36 -22.24
CA LEU A 282 -1.74 -19.87 -21.76
C LEU A 282 -1.49 -21.30 -22.22
N GLY A 283 -0.23 -21.60 -22.53
CA GLY A 283 0.28 -22.97 -22.65
C GLY A 283 0.49 -23.61 -21.28
N ASN A 284 1.17 -24.76 -21.27
CA ASN A 284 1.58 -25.41 -20.03
C ASN A 284 2.61 -24.55 -19.29
N TRP A 285 2.50 -24.51 -17.96
CA TRP A 285 3.52 -23.93 -17.10
C TRP A 285 4.77 -24.82 -17.08
N ILE A 286 5.93 -24.19 -17.24
CA ILE A 286 7.24 -24.82 -17.25
C ILE A 286 8.06 -24.21 -16.12
N GLU A 287 8.70 -25.05 -15.30
CA GLU A 287 9.67 -24.60 -14.30
C GLU A 287 10.98 -24.19 -15.00
N THR A 288 11.50 -23.03 -14.64
CA THR A 288 12.81 -22.54 -15.10
C THR A 288 13.80 -22.47 -13.94
N LYS A 289 14.99 -21.92 -14.15
CA LYS A 289 15.97 -21.67 -13.10
C LYS A 289 15.28 -21.06 -11.86
N PRO A 290 15.25 -21.78 -10.71
CA PRO A 290 14.61 -21.28 -9.50
C PRO A 290 15.39 -20.10 -8.94
N LEU A 291 14.76 -19.33 -8.06
CA LEU A 291 15.46 -18.31 -7.29
C LEU A 291 16.63 -18.97 -6.54
N PRO A 292 17.80 -18.32 -6.48
CA PRO A 292 18.90 -18.83 -5.68
C PRO A 292 18.44 -18.95 -4.22
N PRO A 293 18.87 -20.00 -3.50
CA PRO A 293 18.59 -20.11 -2.08
C PRO A 293 19.16 -18.91 -1.32
N SER A 294 18.50 -18.55 -0.22
CA SER A 294 18.88 -17.39 0.61
C SER A 294 20.26 -17.54 1.25
N ASP A 295 20.88 -18.72 1.13
CA ASP A 295 22.17 -19.09 1.71
C ASP A 295 23.40 -18.58 0.95
N LYS A 296 23.17 -17.93 -0.19
CA LYS A 296 24.18 -17.10 -0.88
C LYS A 296 24.10 -15.61 -0.52
N LEU A 297 23.19 -15.25 0.39
CA LEU A 297 23.11 -13.93 1.03
C LEU A 297 23.98 -13.92 2.30
N PRO A 298 24.29 -12.75 2.90
CA PRO A 298 25.24 -12.65 4.01
C PRO A 298 25.01 -13.68 5.14
N PRO A 299 26.07 -14.32 5.70
CA PRO A 299 25.96 -15.43 6.65
C PRO A 299 25.18 -15.15 7.94
N GLU A 300 24.99 -13.88 8.26
CA GLU A 300 24.34 -13.37 9.48
C GLU A 300 22.81 -13.55 9.45
N LEU A 301 22.25 -13.80 8.26
CA LEU A 301 20.82 -13.95 7.99
C LEU A 301 20.41 -15.42 7.74
N MET A 302 21.35 -16.33 7.98
CA MET A 302 21.21 -17.75 7.72
C MET A 302 20.37 -18.50 8.76
N THR A 303 19.61 -19.46 8.27
CA THR A 303 18.92 -20.47 9.07
C THR A 303 19.55 -21.83 8.80
N SER A 304 19.36 -22.78 9.71
CA SER A 304 19.90 -24.14 9.58
C SER A 304 19.25 -24.99 8.48
N ASP A 305 18.25 -24.47 7.75
CA ASP A 305 17.59 -25.18 6.66
C ASP A 305 17.99 -24.58 5.29
N PRO A 306 18.85 -25.28 4.52
CA PRO A 306 19.36 -24.81 3.24
C PRO A 306 18.38 -24.97 2.06
N ASP A 307 17.21 -25.61 2.26
CA ASP A 307 16.31 -25.99 1.16
C ASP A 307 15.12 -25.01 0.95
N ILE A 308 14.96 -23.99 1.79
CA ILE A 308 13.87 -23.01 1.67
C ILE A 308 14.36 -21.74 0.96
N ALA A 309 14.57 -21.84 -0.35
CA ALA A 309 14.58 -20.65 -1.19
C ALA A 309 13.14 -20.13 -1.29
N GLY A 310 12.91 -18.87 -1.00
CA GLY A 310 11.64 -18.24 -1.28
C GLY A 310 11.57 -16.85 -0.68
N ILE A 311 10.79 -16.01 -1.34
CA ILE A 311 10.63 -14.62 -0.97
C ILE A 311 9.12 -14.36 -1.00
N PHE A 312 8.61 -13.66 0.01
CA PHE A 312 7.23 -13.17 0.08
C PHE A 312 7.22 -11.65 0.12
N GLY A 313 6.21 -11.02 -0.47
CA GLY A 313 6.09 -9.55 -0.46
C GLY A 313 7.21 -8.84 -1.24
N GLN A 314 7.91 -9.56 -2.10
CA GLN A 314 8.83 -9.00 -3.08
C GLN A 314 8.08 -8.40 -4.26
N SER A 315 8.75 -7.46 -4.93
CA SER A 315 8.31 -6.99 -6.23
C SER A 315 9.20 -7.58 -7.33
N ALA A 316 8.58 -8.00 -8.44
CA ALA A 316 9.30 -8.41 -9.63
C ALA A 316 8.85 -7.63 -10.86
N THR A 317 9.82 -7.16 -11.64
CA THR A 317 9.60 -6.36 -12.85
C THR A 317 10.46 -6.90 -13.98
N ALA A 318 9.92 -6.99 -15.20
CA ALA A 318 10.72 -7.32 -16.37
C ALA A 318 10.97 -6.11 -17.27
N HIS A 319 12.14 -6.08 -17.91
CA HIS A 319 12.52 -5.02 -18.83
C HIS A 319 13.36 -5.54 -19.99
N THR A 320 13.29 -4.85 -21.13
CA THR A 320 14.18 -5.13 -22.26
C THR A 320 15.27 -4.07 -22.34
N ILE A 321 16.52 -4.53 -22.40
CA ILE A 321 17.69 -3.67 -22.59
C ILE A 321 18.34 -4.11 -23.89
N SER A 322 18.39 -3.19 -24.84
CA SER A 322 18.71 -3.50 -26.25
C SER A 322 17.78 -4.59 -26.80
N ASN A 323 18.23 -5.85 -26.83
CA ASN A 323 17.45 -7.01 -27.29
C ASN A 323 17.30 -8.11 -26.21
N ASN A 324 17.94 -7.95 -25.06
CA ASN A 324 17.94 -8.94 -23.99
C ASN A 324 16.81 -8.63 -23.00
N GLY A 325 16.12 -9.67 -22.54
CA GLY A 325 15.09 -9.54 -21.50
C GLY A 325 15.69 -9.84 -20.14
N TYR A 326 15.30 -9.07 -19.14
CA TYR A 326 15.74 -9.23 -17.75
C TYR A 326 14.53 -9.19 -16.83
N ILE A 327 14.60 -9.91 -15.71
CA ILE A 327 13.66 -9.84 -14.60
C ILE A 327 14.41 -9.37 -13.36
N TYR A 328 13.92 -8.32 -12.72
CA TYR A 328 14.44 -7.78 -11.47
C TYR A 328 13.53 -8.21 -10.34
N VAL A 329 14.07 -8.89 -9.33
CA VAL A 329 13.35 -9.24 -8.09
C VAL A 329 14.00 -8.46 -6.96
N THR A 330 13.23 -7.63 -6.25
CA THR A 330 13.74 -6.74 -5.21
C THR A 330 13.06 -6.99 -3.87
N GLY A 331 13.87 -7.03 -2.81
CA GLY A 331 13.45 -7.11 -1.41
C GLY A 331 12.58 -8.32 -1.07
N GLY A 332 11.61 -8.13 -0.19
CA GLY A 332 10.69 -9.13 0.34
C GLY A 332 11.03 -9.60 1.75
N TRP A 333 10.45 -10.72 2.16
CA TRP A 333 10.67 -11.35 3.47
C TRP A 333 11.61 -12.55 3.36
N ASN A 334 12.40 -12.76 4.41
CA ASN A 334 13.21 -13.96 4.54
C ASN A 334 12.35 -15.23 4.71
N SER A 335 12.98 -16.41 4.58
CA SER A 335 12.31 -17.72 4.68
C SER A 335 11.64 -18.01 6.02
N LYS A 336 11.99 -17.27 7.07
CA LYS A 336 11.36 -17.35 8.40
C LYS A 336 10.24 -16.35 8.62
N LEU A 337 9.96 -15.46 7.65
CA LEU A 337 9.06 -14.32 7.80
C LEU A 337 9.37 -13.46 9.05
N LYS A 338 10.66 -13.30 9.39
CA LYS A 338 11.08 -12.54 10.57
C LYS A 338 11.59 -11.14 10.27
N SER A 339 12.28 -10.99 9.14
CA SER A 339 12.89 -9.73 8.72
C SER A 339 12.72 -9.54 7.22
N ASN A 340 12.70 -8.28 6.80
CA ASN A 340 12.78 -7.90 5.40
C ASN A 340 14.18 -8.15 4.82
N LEU A 341 14.28 -8.13 3.50
CA LEU A 341 15.51 -8.28 2.72
C LEU A 341 15.74 -7.04 1.86
N ASP A 342 17.00 -6.71 1.61
CA ASP A 342 17.45 -5.66 0.68
C ASP A 342 17.84 -6.23 -0.70
N THR A 343 17.91 -7.55 -0.82
CA THR A 343 18.46 -8.26 -1.97
C THR A 343 17.80 -7.86 -3.29
N THR A 344 18.62 -7.63 -4.31
CA THR A 344 18.19 -7.48 -5.70
C THR A 344 18.81 -8.55 -6.60
N LEU A 345 17.94 -9.33 -7.25
CA LEU A 345 18.33 -10.39 -8.18
C LEU A 345 17.95 -10.04 -9.61
N VAL A 346 18.86 -10.33 -10.55
CA VAL A 346 18.67 -10.12 -11.98
C VAL A 346 18.59 -11.46 -12.69
N GLY A 347 17.41 -11.85 -13.15
CA GLY A 347 17.15 -13.04 -13.95
C GLY A 347 17.33 -12.73 -15.45
N VAL A 348 18.20 -13.47 -16.13
CA VAL A 348 18.43 -13.29 -17.58
C VAL A 348 17.45 -14.15 -18.38
N ILE A 349 16.66 -13.54 -19.26
CA ILE A 349 15.66 -14.25 -20.09
C ILE A 349 16.32 -14.70 -21.40
N ASN A 350 16.28 -16.01 -21.64
CA ASN A 350 16.59 -16.62 -22.93
C ASN A 350 15.59 -16.13 -23.99
N SER A 351 16.09 -15.37 -24.96
CA SER A 351 15.26 -14.76 -26.01
C SER A 351 14.59 -15.76 -26.95
N SER A 352 15.07 -17.01 -27.02
CA SER A 352 14.55 -18.04 -27.92
C SER A 352 13.34 -18.79 -27.36
N ASP A 353 13.29 -19.01 -26.06
CA ASP A 353 12.26 -19.86 -25.42
C ASP A 353 11.60 -19.25 -24.18
N GLY A 354 12.06 -18.07 -23.72
CA GLY A 354 11.51 -17.37 -22.57
C GLY A 354 11.97 -17.91 -21.22
N SER A 355 12.78 -18.98 -21.17
CA SER A 355 13.31 -19.49 -19.89
C SER A 355 14.29 -18.49 -19.25
N ILE A 356 14.44 -18.55 -17.94
CA ILE A 356 15.49 -17.82 -17.20
C ILE A 356 16.76 -18.68 -17.22
N SER A 357 17.86 -18.18 -17.79
CA SER A 357 19.14 -18.91 -17.88
C SER A 357 19.90 -18.90 -16.57
N GLU A 358 19.94 -17.76 -15.90
CA GLU A 358 20.68 -17.54 -14.67
C GLU A 358 20.07 -16.42 -13.84
N TRP A 359 20.40 -16.42 -12.55
CA TRP A 359 20.15 -15.35 -11.61
C TRP A 359 21.49 -14.74 -11.21
N ILE A 360 21.64 -13.45 -11.42
CA ILE A 360 22.82 -12.67 -11.07
C ILE A 360 22.49 -11.88 -9.80
N HIS A 361 23.40 -11.92 -8.83
CA HIS A 361 23.38 -11.09 -7.63
C HIS A 361 24.65 -10.25 -7.60
N ASN A 362 24.50 -8.96 -7.31
CA ASN A 362 25.57 -8.01 -7.12
C ASN A 362 25.22 -7.16 -5.90
N ASP A 363 26.01 -7.24 -4.84
CA ASP A 363 25.78 -6.51 -3.59
C ASP A 363 25.69 -4.98 -3.80
N GLN A 364 26.32 -4.44 -4.85
CA GLN A 364 26.22 -3.01 -5.18
C GLN A 364 24.87 -2.62 -5.78
N SER A 365 24.08 -3.60 -6.22
CA SER A 365 22.74 -3.45 -6.75
C SER A 365 21.66 -3.70 -5.70
N ASP A 366 22.01 -4.12 -4.48
CA ASP A 366 21.06 -4.33 -3.39
C ASP A 366 20.46 -2.99 -2.93
N LEU A 367 19.24 -3.06 -2.40
CA LEU A 367 18.49 -1.90 -1.94
C LEU A 367 19.26 -1.21 -0.80
N PRO A 368 19.09 0.12 -0.60
CA PRO A 368 19.74 0.82 0.51
C PRO A 368 19.33 0.35 1.91
N TYR A 369 18.22 -0.38 2.01
CA TYR A 369 17.67 -0.92 3.24
C TYR A 369 16.75 -2.12 2.94
N ASN A 370 16.52 -2.94 3.97
CA ASN A 370 15.61 -4.08 3.90
C ASN A 370 14.17 -3.61 3.64
N LEU A 371 13.50 -4.15 2.64
CA LEU A 371 12.19 -3.64 2.21
C LEU A 371 11.28 -4.77 1.73
N SER A 372 9.98 -4.67 2.02
CA SER A 372 8.94 -5.54 1.44
C SER A 372 7.66 -4.76 1.16
N LYS A 373 6.69 -5.41 0.51
CA LYS A 373 5.37 -4.83 0.18
C LYS A 373 5.44 -3.54 -0.64
N HIS A 374 6.62 -3.23 -1.16
CA HIS A 374 6.87 -2.21 -2.16
C HIS A 374 6.43 -2.72 -3.52
N THR A 375 6.32 -1.80 -4.47
CA THR A 375 6.18 -2.13 -5.88
C THR A 375 7.44 -1.68 -6.63
N SER A 376 7.68 -2.27 -7.80
CA SER A 376 8.76 -1.86 -8.68
C SER A 376 8.25 -1.71 -10.11
N VAL A 377 8.88 -0.81 -10.86
CA VAL A 377 8.61 -0.57 -12.29
C VAL A 377 9.89 -0.21 -13.00
N ALA A 378 9.97 -0.55 -14.29
CA ALA A 378 11.12 -0.24 -15.13
C ALA A 378 10.70 0.63 -16.31
N ALA A 379 11.57 1.53 -16.71
CA ALA A 379 11.31 2.43 -17.83
C ALA A 379 12.57 2.69 -18.64
N THR A 380 12.37 2.94 -19.94
CA THR A 380 13.42 3.45 -20.82
C THR A 380 13.19 4.93 -21.09
N VAL A 381 14.23 5.72 -20.86
CA VAL A 381 14.27 7.17 -21.08
C VAL A 381 15.48 7.48 -21.97
N ASN A 382 15.24 7.98 -23.17
CA ASN A 382 16.31 8.40 -24.09
C ASN A 382 17.42 7.35 -24.29
N GLY A 383 17.03 6.07 -24.35
CA GLY A 383 17.94 4.92 -24.52
C GLY A 383 18.60 4.41 -23.23
N SER A 384 18.48 5.12 -22.11
CA SER A 384 18.87 4.61 -20.78
C SER A 384 17.69 3.90 -20.12
N SER A 385 17.96 2.85 -19.35
CA SER A 385 16.92 2.14 -18.60
C SER A 385 17.09 2.38 -17.11
N TYR A 386 15.98 2.40 -16.39
CA TYR A 386 15.89 2.67 -14.96
C TYR A 386 14.93 1.70 -14.29
N LEU A 387 15.24 1.31 -13.06
CA LEU A 387 14.34 0.57 -12.16
C LEU A 387 13.96 1.51 -11.01
N TYR A 388 12.67 1.59 -10.70
CA TYR A 388 12.12 2.35 -9.57
C TYR A 388 11.52 1.39 -8.56
N VAL A 389 11.70 1.68 -7.28
CA VAL A 389 11.09 0.99 -6.14
C VAL A 389 10.31 2.02 -5.32
N ILE A 390 9.06 1.70 -5.03
CA ILE A 390 8.04 2.66 -4.56
C ILE A 390 7.40 2.12 -3.28
N GLY A 391 7.48 2.92 -2.21
CA GLY A 391 6.85 2.64 -0.92
C GLY A 391 7.34 1.35 -0.26
N GLY A 392 6.46 0.70 0.49
CA GLY A 392 6.75 -0.54 1.22
C GLY A 392 7.08 -0.32 2.68
N ASN A 393 7.50 -1.37 3.36
CA ASN A 393 7.91 -1.34 4.76
C ASN A 393 9.25 -2.05 5.01
N SER A 394 9.98 -1.56 6.02
CA SER A 394 11.18 -2.19 6.57
C SER A 394 10.96 -2.59 8.02
N GLY A 395 11.85 -3.42 8.56
CA GLY A 395 11.87 -3.83 9.96
C GLY A 395 11.57 -5.30 10.19
N ASP A 396 11.18 -5.61 11.41
CA ASP A 396 10.88 -6.97 11.88
C ASP A 396 9.39 -7.10 12.20
N THR A 397 8.92 -8.34 12.35
CA THR A 397 7.55 -8.59 12.80
C THR A 397 7.28 -7.91 14.15
N GLY A 398 6.30 -7.00 14.18
CA GLY A 398 5.93 -6.21 15.37
C GLY A 398 6.66 -4.86 15.50
N SER A 399 7.58 -4.52 14.61
CA SER A 399 8.24 -3.21 14.54
C SER A 399 8.59 -2.89 13.08
N GLN A 400 7.65 -2.24 12.38
CA GLN A 400 7.76 -1.92 10.96
C GLN A 400 7.76 -0.41 10.73
N ILE A 401 8.66 0.05 9.88
CA ILE A 401 8.70 1.43 9.37
C ILE A 401 8.11 1.41 7.97
N ILE A 402 7.16 2.30 7.71
CA ILE A 402 6.50 2.39 6.41
C ILE A 402 7.06 3.57 5.64
N HIS A 403 7.53 3.28 4.44
CA HIS A 403 8.31 4.17 3.62
C HIS A 403 7.41 4.92 2.65
N ASN A 404 7.65 6.22 2.52
CA ASN A 404 7.05 7.07 1.50
C ASN A 404 8.04 7.38 0.38
N GLU A 405 9.27 6.88 0.48
CA GLU A 405 10.34 7.11 -0.46
C GLU A 405 10.07 6.41 -1.80
N ILE A 406 10.60 7.03 -2.85
CA ILE A 406 10.81 6.38 -4.13
C ILE A 406 12.31 6.40 -4.37
N ILE A 407 12.89 5.22 -4.58
CA ILE A 407 14.29 5.08 -4.94
C ILE A 407 14.39 4.55 -6.37
N TYR A 408 15.46 4.89 -7.07
CA TYR A 408 15.69 4.43 -8.43
C TYR A 408 17.15 4.10 -8.67
N ALA A 409 17.38 3.16 -9.58
CA ALA A 409 18.71 2.80 -10.04
C ALA A 409 18.73 2.81 -11.57
N LYS A 410 19.80 3.37 -12.14
CA LYS A 410 20.07 3.18 -13.56
C LYS A 410 20.44 1.72 -13.82
N ILE A 411 20.03 1.20 -14.96
CA ILE A 411 20.38 -0.15 -15.41
C ILE A 411 21.44 -0.05 -16.50
N ASP A 412 22.57 -0.76 -16.33
CA ASP A 412 23.60 -0.86 -17.35
C ASP A 412 23.19 -1.84 -18.47
N ASN A 413 23.97 -1.86 -19.54
CA ASN A 413 23.67 -2.64 -20.76
C ASN A 413 23.68 -4.16 -20.55
N ASP A 414 24.36 -4.63 -19.50
CA ASP A 414 24.38 -6.04 -19.10
C ASP A 414 23.19 -6.42 -18.20
N GLY A 415 22.36 -5.45 -17.82
CA GLY A 415 21.21 -5.61 -16.94
C GLY A 415 21.50 -5.38 -15.47
N ILE A 416 22.75 -5.12 -15.07
CA ILE A 416 23.13 -4.87 -13.68
C ILE A 416 22.78 -3.43 -13.28
N LEU A 417 22.37 -3.24 -12.03
CA LEU A 417 21.98 -1.93 -11.52
C LEU A 417 23.20 -1.16 -11.01
N PHE A 418 23.24 0.13 -11.34
CA PHE A 418 24.05 1.11 -10.62
C PHE A 418 23.52 1.29 -9.18
N PRO A 419 24.30 1.89 -8.26
CA PRO A 419 23.82 2.20 -6.92
C PRO A 419 22.52 2.99 -6.93
N TRP A 420 21.65 2.71 -5.97
CA TRP A 420 20.36 3.36 -5.82
C TRP A 420 20.50 4.82 -5.41
N GLU A 421 19.61 5.66 -5.97
CA GLU A 421 19.46 7.07 -5.66
C GLU A 421 18.06 7.34 -5.11
N TYR A 422 17.95 8.30 -4.20
CA TYR A 422 16.65 8.78 -3.72
C TYR A 422 16.05 9.75 -4.74
N SER A 423 14.81 9.47 -5.15
CA SER A 423 14.04 10.40 -5.97
C SER A 423 13.70 11.64 -5.16
N SER A 424 13.79 12.81 -5.79
CA SER A 424 13.23 14.05 -5.25
C SER A 424 11.70 14.03 -5.16
N GLY A 425 11.04 13.16 -5.95
CA GLY A 425 9.62 12.90 -5.84
C GLY A 425 9.37 11.74 -4.89
N VAL A 426 8.58 11.98 -3.85
CA VAL A 426 8.17 11.00 -2.83
C VAL A 426 6.65 10.84 -2.81
N LEU A 427 6.17 9.80 -2.14
CA LEU A 427 4.77 9.58 -1.81
C LEU A 427 4.37 10.53 -0.66
N PRO A 428 3.11 10.98 -0.62
CA PRO A 428 2.66 11.93 0.40
C PRO A 428 2.64 11.35 1.82
N VAL A 429 2.50 10.02 1.91
CA VAL A 429 2.50 9.21 3.14
C VAL A 429 3.19 7.89 2.84
N GLY A 430 3.65 7.22 3.90
CA GLY A 430 4.13 5.85 3.80
C GLY A 430 2.99 4.93 3.34
N VAL A 431 3.27 4.04 2.39
CA VAL A 431 2.22 3.17 1.84
C VAL A 431 2.71 1.76 1.57
N ILE A 432 1.91 0.78 1.99
CA ILE A 432 2.09 -0.65 1.74
C ILE A 432 0.85 -1.24 1.09
N ASP A 433 1.00 -2.44 0.52
CA ASP A 433 -0.09 -3.21 -0.11
C ASP A 433 -0.85 -2.41 -1.20
N HIS A 434 -0.18 -1.40 -1.76
CA HIS A 434 -0.61 -0.62 -2.92
C HIS A 434 -0.28 -1.38 -4.21
N ALA A 435 -0.92 -0.99 -5.32
CA ALA A 435 -0.55 -1.46 -6.63
C ALA A 435 0.09 -0.32 -7.45
N THR A 436 1.07 -0.66 -8.27
CA THR A 436 1.64 0.27 -9.24
C THR A 436 1.40 -0.24 -10.65
N ALA A 437 0.79 0.59 -11.48
CA ALA A 437 0.70 0.39 -12.91
C ALA A 437 1.68 1.33 -13.62
N SER A 438 2.29 0.90 -14.72
CA SER A 438 3.14 1.77 -15.52
C SER A 438 3.02 1.49 -17.00
N GLN A 439 3.23 2.53 -17.80
CA GLN A 439 3.30 2.43 -19.25
C GLN A 439 4.28 3.49 -19.76
N GLY A 440 5.39 3.04 -20.37
CA GLY A 440 6.45 3.94 -20.82
C GLY A 440 7.06 4.73 -19.67
N ARG A 441 6.84 6.06 -19.67
CA ARG A 441 7.39 6.99 -18.66
C ARG A 441 6.37 7.41 -17.60
N HIS A 442 5.22 6.76 -17.59
CA HIS A 442 4.09 7.07 -16.71
C HIS A 442 4.00 6.01 -15.62
N ILE A 443 3.99 6.45 -14.36
CA ILE A 443 3.85 5.61 -13.17
C ILE A 443 2.58 6.04 -12.44
N PHE A 444 1.74 5.07 -12.09
CA PHE A 444 0.49 5.26 -11.36
C PHE A 444 0.53 4.43 -10.08
N VAL A 445 0.59 5.09 -8.93
CA VAL A 445 0.55 4.45 -7.60
C VAL A 445 -0.88 4.52 -7.08
N ILE A 446 -1.47 3.37 -6.79
CA ILE A 446 -2.91 3.22 -6.65
C ILE A 446 -3.23 2.57 -5.31
N GLY A 447 -4.06 3.27 -4.53
CA GLY A 447 -4.60 2.79 -3.25
C GLY A 447 -3.50 2.38 -2.26
N GLY A 448 -3.71 1.25 -1.61
CA GLY A 448 -2.89 0.75 -0.51
C GLY A 448 -3.40 1.23 0.83
N ARG A 449 -2.53 1.16 1.82
CA ARG A 449 -2.82 1.62 3.18
C ARG A 449 -1.56 2.20 3.80
N ASP A 450 -1.74 3.16 4.69
CA ASP A 450 -0.69 3.47 5.65
C ASP A 450 -0.73 2.38 6.72
N GLY A 451 0.36 2.29 7.46
CA GLY A 451 0.29 1.62 8.74
C GLY A 451 0.58 2.65 9.79
N ASP A 452 -0.35 2.71 10.73
CA ASP A 452 -0.04 2.74 12.13
C ASP A 452 -1.11 1.90 12.84
N GLY A 453 -0.95 0.58 12.79
CA GLY A 453 -1.63 -0.31 13.72
C GLY A 453 -0.77 -0.39 14.97
N GLY A 454 -0.58 0.74 15.65
CA GLY A 454 0.24 0.82 16.84
C GLY A 454 -0.16 -0.27 17.82
N ALA A 455 0.75 -1.22 18.06
CA ALA A 455 0.54 -2.19 19.11
C ALA A 455 0.76 -1.46 20.44
N TYR A 456 -0.30 -0.91 21.02
CA TYR A 456 -0.20 -0.30 22.33
C TYR A 456 -0.20 -1.40 23.38
N LYS A 457 0.60 -1.24 24.43
CA LYS A 457 0.46 -2.08 25.61
C LYS A 457 -0.75 -1.57 26.37
N ASP A 458 -1.71 -2.45 26.63
CA ASP A 458 -2.76 -2.12 27.58
C ASP A 458 -2.18 -1.93 29.00
N GLU A 459 -3.04 -1.56 29.95
CA GLU A 459 -2.66 -1.33 31.35
C GLU A 459 -1.99 -2.55 32.03
N TYR A 460 -2.01 -3.73 31.40
CA TYR A 460 -1.37 -4.97 31.88
C TYR A 460 -0.09 -5.33 31.11
N GLY A 461 0.37 -4.48 30.18
CA GLY A 461 1.55 -4.75 29.37
C GLY A 461 1.29 -5.69 28.19
N VAL A 462 0.03 -5.97 27.85
CA VAL A 462 -0.35 -6.83 26.72
C VAL A 462 -0.41 -5.99 25.46
N TYR A 463 0.35 -6.37 24.42
CA TYR A 463 0.23 -5.75 23.12
C TYR A 463 -1.18 -5.97 22.56
N LYS A 464 -1.89 -4.88 22.32
CA LYS A 464 -3.13 -4.84 21.56
C LYS A 464 -2.87 -4.11 20.26
N GLU A 465 -3.12 -4.79 19.15
CA GLU A 465 -3.19 -4.13 17.85
C GLU A 465 -4.53 -3.39 17.78
N GLU A 466 -4.52 -2.06 17.76
CA GLU A 466 -5.66 -1.33 17.20
C GLU A 466 -5.44 -1.27 15.69
N THR A 467 -5.97 -2.26 14.97
CA THR A 467 -5.90 -2.40 13.51
C THR A 467 -6.73 -1.32 12.79
N LYS A 468 -6.40 -0.04 12.95
CA LYS A 468 -6.99 1.05 12.14
C LYS A 468 -6.01 1.55 11.11
N TYR A 469 -5.83 0.76 10.04
CA TYR A 469 -5.15 1.22 8.84
C TYR A 469 -5.99 2.27 8.11
N ASN A 470 -5.41 3.39 7.68
CA ASN A 470 -6.08 4.25 6.72
C ASN A 470 -5.90 3.64 5.33
N ILE A 471 -6.99 3.16 4.78
CA ILE A 471 -7.00 2.57 3.44
C ILE A 471 -7.22 3.70 2.43
N PHE A 472 -6.32 3.80 1.47
CA PHE A 472 -6.35 4.85 0.47
C PHE A 472 -7.14 4.44 -0.76
N ASN A 473 -7.83 5.42 -1.34
CA ASN A 473 -8.37 5.36 -2.70
C ASN A 473 -7.59 6.28 -3.66
N LYS A 474 -6.51 6.90 -3.19
CA LYS A 474 -5.77 7.90 -3.96
C LYS A 474 -5.08 7.26 -5.17
N VAL A 475 -5.02 8.01 -6.27
CA VAL A 475 -4.30 7.63 -7.50
C VAL A 475 -3.25 8.70 -7.79
N LEU A 476 -2.01 8.39 -7.44
CA LEU A 476 -0.87 9.27 -7.62
C LEU A 476 -0.22 9.01 -8.98
N TYR A 477 0.11 10.08 -9.68
CA TYR A 477 0.71 10.03 -11.01
C TYR A 477 2.09 10.71 -10.99
N TYR A 478 3.08 9.97 -11.46
CA TYR A 478 4.45 10.46 -11.66
C TYR A 478 4.84 10.28 -13.11
N TYR A 479 5.47 11.31 -13.67
CA TYR A 479 6.11 11.27 -14.97
C TYR A 479 7.63 11.25 -14.81
N ILE A 480 8.29 10.31 -15.47
CA ILE A 480 9.75 10.23 -15.48
C ILE A 480 10.28 11.26 -16.48
N SER A 481 11.14 12.17 -16.04
CA SER A 481 11.79 13.21 -16.85
C SER A 481 12.85 12.64 -17.80
N ASP A 482 13.39 13.49 -18.68
CA ASP A 482 14.41 13.08 -19.66
C ASP A 482 15.73 12.67 -19.02
N THR A 483 15.92 12.98 -17.72
CA THR A 483 17.08 12.61 -16.93
C THR A 483 16.87 11.35 -16.09
N GLY A 484 15.66 10.76 -16.13
CA GLY A 484 15.29 9.65 -15.24
C GLY A 484 14.72 10.09 -13.88
N ASN A 485 14.65 11.39 -13.60
CA ASN A 485 14.09 11.91 -12.35
C ASN A 485 12.57 11.98 -12.41
N LEU A 486 11.88 11.75 -11.29
CA LEU A 486 10.43 11.98 -11.24
C LEU A 486 10.11 13.47 -11.27
N GLN A 487 9.16 13.86 -12.11
CA GLN A 487 8.53 15.17 -12.06
C GLN A 487 7.64 15.30 -10.81
N PRO A 488 7.27 16.53 -10.41
CA PRO A 488 6.36 16.74 -9.29
C PRO A 488 5.10 15.88 -9.41
N MET A 489 4.73 15.25 -8.30
CA MET A 489 3.56 14.36 -8.22
C MET A 489 2.30 15.12 -8.65
N GLN A 490 1.46 14.42 -9.41
CA GLN A 490 0.12 14.86 -9.79
C GLN A 490 -0.90 13.84 -9.32
N ARG A 491 -2.18 14.19 -9.38
CA ARG A 491 -3.26 13.27 -9.05
C ARG A 491 -4.23 13.07 -10.19
N LEU A 492 -4.65 11.82 -10.37
CA LEU A 492 -5.79 11.47 -11.18
C LEU A 492 -7.02 11.31 -10.29
N ALA A 493 -8.18 11.06 -10.90
CA ALA A 493 -9.38 10.69 -10.18
C ALA A 493 -9.09 9.55 -9.19
N ASP A 494 -9.52 9.74 -7.95
CA ASP A 494 -9.41 8.70 -6.91
C ASP A 494 -10.28 7.49 -7.28
N LEU A 495 -9.85 6.31 -6.83
CA LEU A 495 -10.64 5.09 -6.98
C LEU A 495 -12.03 5.25 -6.34
N PRO A 496 -13.07 4.63 -6.93
CA PRO A 496 -14.43 4.69 -6.37
C PRO A 496 -14.55 4.12 -4.95
N VAL A 497 -13.63 3.23 -4.58
CA VAL A 497 -13.53 2.66 -3.23
C VAL A 497 -12.05 2.55 -2.84
N PRO A 498 -11.71 2.69 -1.55
CA PRO A 498 -10.37 2.42 -1.05
C PRO A 498 -10.06 0.92 -1.15
N LEU A 499 -8.85 0.58 -1.61
CA LEU A 499 -8.42 -0.79 -1.84
C LEU A 499 -6.97 -1.00 -1.42
N PHE A 500 -6.68 -2.17 -0.87
CA PHE A 500 -5.33 -2.68 -0.60
C PHE A 500 -5.25 -4.16 -0.97
N HIS A 501 -4.03 -4.70 -1.13
CA HIS A 501 -3.79 -6.07 -1.65
C HIS A 501 -4.49 -6.35 -3.00
N HIS A 502 -4.77 -5.28 -3.77
CA HIS A 502 -5.28 -5.36 -5.13
C HIS A 502 -4.10 -5.41 -6.12
N ALA A 503 -4.40 -5.65 -7.39
CA ALA A 503 -3.41 -5.56 -8.45
C ALA A 503 -3.85 -4.53 -9.50
N ALA A 504 -2.88 -3.89 -10.15
CA ALA A 504 -3.13 -2.91 -11.18
C ALA A 504 -2.18 -3.11 -12.38
N VAL A 505 -2.68 -2.86 -13.58
CA VAL A 505 -1.91 -2.92 -14.82
C VAL A 505 -2.30 -1.76 -15.72
N ALA A 506 -1.36 -1.28 -16.53
CA ALA A 506 -1.61 -0.25 -17.53
C ALA A 506 -1.25 -0.77 -18.92
N ASP A 507 -1.99 -0.32 -19.92
CA ASP A 507 -1.74 -0.67 -21.31
C ASP A 507 -2.06 0.50 -22.23
N ILE A 508 -1.36 0.56 -23.36
CA ILE A 508 -1.55 1.61 -24.35
C ILE A 508 -2.75 1.29 -25.25
N ASN A 509 -3.65 2.26 -25.39
CA ASN A 509 -4.67 2.25 -26.42
C ASN A 509 -4.05 2.76 -27.73
N ASN A 510 -3.73 1.84 -28.63
CA ASN A 510 -3.05 2.16 -29.89
C ASN A 510 -3.89 3.06 -30.82
N SER A 511 -5.23 3.05 -30.71
CA SER A 511 -6.08 3.88 -31.58
C SER A 511 -6.10 5.34 -31.16
N THR A 512 -5.96 5.62 -29.86
CA THR A 512 -6.02 6.96 -29.27
C THR A 512 -4.67 7.45 -28.74
N SER A 513 -3.64 6.60 -28.77
CA SER A 513 -2.32 6.84 -28.16
C SER A 513 -2.39 7.20 -26.67
N SER A 514 -3.41 6.71 -25.97
CA SER A 514 -3.67 7.01 -24.56
C SER A 514 -3.40 5.79 -23.67
N ILE A 515 -3.26 5.99 -22.37
CA ILE A 515 -3.09 4.91 -21.39
C ILE A 515 -4.46 4.52 -20.81
N ASN A 516 -4.68 3.21 -20.64
CA ASN A 516 -5.75 2.67 -19.84
C ASN A 516 -5.15 1.99 -18.60
N ILE A 517 -5.76 2.21 -17.45
CA ILE A 517 -5.42 1.53 -16.19
C ILE A 517 -6.54 0.56 -15.83
N TYR A 518 -6.18 -0.61 -15.34
CA TYR A 518 -7.08 -1.64 -14.83
C TYR A 518 -6.70 -2.00 -13.41
N VAL A 519 -7.68 -2.04 -12.50
CA VAL A 519 -7.52 -2.45 -11.11
C VAL A 519 -8.42 -3.65 -10.85
N THR A 520 -7.86 -4.73 -10.34
CA THR A 520 -8.57 -6.01 -10.12
C THR A 520 -8.55 -6.41 -8.65
N GLY A 521 -9.69 -6.85 -8.14
CA GLY A 521 -9.84 -7.44 -6.81
C GLY A 521 -9.35 -6.55 -5.67
N GLY A 522 -8.69 -7.15 -4.68
CA GLY A 522 -8.23 -6.54 -3.44
C GLY A 522 -9.24 -6.63 -2.32
N ALA A 523 -8.95 -5.96 -1.21
CA ALA A 523 -9.86 -5.82 -0.08
C ALA A 523 -10.13 -4.35 0.22
N GLY A 524 -11.26 -4.08 0.87
CA GLY A 524 -11.59 -2.78 1.44
C GLY A 524 -12.29 -2.94 2.79
N GLY A 525 -12.28 -1.92 3.64
CA GLY A 525 -12.81 -2.04 5.00
C GLY A 525 -11.88 -2.81 5.93
N ASP A 526 -12.42 -3.40 6.99
CA ASP A 526 -11.64 -4.03 8.06
C ASP A 526 -10.86 -5.27 7.58
N THR A 527 -9.57 -5.34 7.90
CA THR A 527 -8.68 -6.48 7.62
C THR A 527 -9.09 -7.77 8.33
N GLU A 528 -9.81 -7.69 9.45
CA GLU A 528 -10.27 -8.85 10.23
C GLU A 528 -11.52 -9.50 9.61
N ASP A 529 -12.25 -8.80 8.75
CA ASP A 529 -13.41 -9.36 8.05
C ASP A 529 -12.99 -10.23 6.86
N THR A 530 -13.17 -11.55 7.00
CA THR A 530 -12.90 -12.51 5.92
C THR A 530 -13.77 -12.34 4.67
N ASN A 531 -14.82 -11.50 4.70
CA ASN A 531 -15.66 -11.15 3.55
C ASN A 531 -15.29 -9.82 2.89
N ASN A 532 -14.20 -9.17 3.33
CA ASN A 532 -13.75 -7.86 2.83
C ASN A 532 -13.15 -7.88 1.40
N ARG A 533 -13.01 -9.05 0.80
CA ARG A 533 -12.39 -9.26 -0.52
C ARG A 533 -13.34 -8.86 -1.64
N ASN A 534 -12.77 -8.38 -2.74
CA ASN A 534 -13.51 -7.82 -3.86
C ASN A 534 -13.32 -8.64 -5.13
N ASP A 535 -14.37 -8.75 -5.94
CA ASP A 535 -14.38 -9.36 -7.26
C ASP A 535 -14.47 -8.32 -8.40
N LYS A 536 -14.60 -7.03 -8.06
CA LYS A 536 -14.79 -5.96 -9.03
C LYS A 536 -13.51 -5.69 -9.81
N VAL A 537 -13.72 -5.20 -11.02
CA VAL A 537 -12.69 -4.60 -11.85
C VAL A 537 -13.05 -3.14 -12.09
N TYR A 538 -12.08 -2.26 -11.89
CA TYR A 538 -12.19 -0.84 -12.21
C TYR A 538 -11.26 -0.54 -13.38
N TYR A 539 -11.68 0.34 -14.28
CA TYR A 539 -10.82 0.82 -15.35
C TYR A 539 -10.92 2.33 -15.52
N LEU A 540 -9.78 2.96 -15.81
CA LEU A 540 -9.65 4.37 -16.12
C LEU A 540 -9.08 4.50 -17.53
N PRO A 541 -9.93 4.75 -18.54
CA PRO A 541 -9.49 4.78 -19.92
C PRO A 541 -9.06 6.19 -20.35
N TYR A 542 -8.28 6.25 -21.43
CA TYR A 542 -7.98 7.48 -22.16
C TYR A 542 -7.21 8.54 -21.37
N ILE A 543 -6.25 8.12 -20.56
CA ILE A 543 -5.27 9.03 -19.95
C ILE A 543 -4.33 9.51 -21.07
N PRO A 544 -4.25 10.82 -21.34
CA PRO A 544 -3.48 11.36 -22.47
C PRO A 544 -2.00 10.99 -22.48
#